data_AF-A0A1F6EXL7-F1
#
_entry.id   AF-A0A1F6EXL7-F1
#
_cell.length_a   1.000
_cell.length_b   1.000
_cell.length_c   1.000
_cell.angle_alpha   90.00
_cell.angle_beta   90.00
_cell.angle_gamma   90.00
#
_symmetry.space_group_name_H-M   'P 1'
#
loop_
_entity.id
_entity.type
_entity.pdbx_description
1 polymer ?
#
loop_
_entity_poly.entity_id
_entity_poly.type
_entity_poly.pdbx_seq_one_letter_code
_entity_poly.pdbx_strand_id
1 'polypeptide(L)'
;MKILAIETSCDETAIAILECEGNEQSATFRVFGNVLLSQIDIHKEYGGVFPMLAKREHAKNLVPILEAALEEAELLHEDAQAISEEIRAAITKLLEREPELCEPFLDFISESERPAIDVIAVTAGPGLEPALWVGINFAKALALVWDKPLVAVNHMEGHILAALARQEAQSTKHEEPNKSETEKLEIRDVKMPVLALLISGGHTELVLMKKWLEYELIGQTRDDAVGEAFDKVARMLELPYPGGPYISALAEMSRKDAEQTQTSAEKDPRDSASVLRSSALRLPRPMIDSDTCDFSFAGLKTAVLYLLKNNPKINDEEKKHIAHEFENAVADVLWKKTS
;
A
#
# COMPACT_ATOMS: atom_id res chain seq x y z
N MET A 1 17.35 -17.25 8.36
CA MET A 1 16.04 -17.73 8.86
C MET A 1 15.01 -17.54 7.77
N LYS A 2 14.16 -18.52 7.49
CA LYS A 2 13.07 -18.43 6.51
C LYS A 2 11.77 -17.99 7.17
N ILE A 3 11.19 -16.92 6.65
CA ILE A 3 10.01 -16.24 7.20
C ILE A 3 8.88 -16.36 6.19
N LEU A 4 7.71 -16.80 6.63
CA LEU A 4 6.46 -16.63 5.89
C LEU A 4 5.76 -15.38 6.41
N ALA A 5 5.60 -14.36 5.57
CA ALA A 5 4.97 -13.09 5.92
C ALA A 5 3.58 -12.97 5.30
N ILE A 6 2.60 -12.52 6.08
CA ILE A 6 1.19 -12.39 5.68
C ILE A 6 0.72 -10.94 5.88
N GLU A 7 0.14 -10.36 4.84
CA GLU A 7 -0.42 -8.99 4.84
C GLU A 7 -1.89 -9.01 4.38
N THR A 8 -2.78 -8.52 5.24
CA THR A 8 -4.24 -8.42 5.02
C THR A 8 -4.85 -7.20 5.72
N SER A 9 -4.12 -6.08 5.80
CA SER A 9 -4.55 -4.88 6.55
C SER A 9 -5.68 -4.10 5.88
N CYS A 10 -5.84 -4.19 4.56
CA CYS A 10 -6.83 -3.40 3.82
C CYS A 10 -7.54 -4.21 2.71
N ASP A 11 -7.14 -4.03 1.45
CA ASP A 11 -7.78 -4.61 0.26
C ASP A 11 -6.79 -5.40 -0.60
N GLU A 12 -5.65 -5.74 -0.03
CA GLU A 12 -4.59 -6.54 -0.64
C GLU A 12 -4.33 -7.77 0.22
N THR A 13 -4.34 -8.95 -0.41
CA THR A 13 -3.92 -10.20 0.23
C THR A 13 -2.54 -10.53 -0.29
N ALA A 14 -1.53 -10.54 0.58
CA ALA A 14 -0.18 -10.86 0.16
C ALA A 14 0.46 -11.90 1.08
N ILE A 15 1.21 -12.81 0.47
CA ILE A 15 2.09 -13.73 1.18
C ILE A 15 3.47 -13.69 0.52
N ALA A 16 4.49 -13.50 1.35
CA ALA A 16 5.88 -13.57 0.92
C ALA A 16 6.65 -14.61 1.74
N ILE A 17 7.57 -15.30 1.08
CA ILE A 17 8.53 -16.22 1.70
C ILE A 17 9.91 -15.64 1.47
N LEU A 18 10.60 -15.30 2.55
CA LEU A 18 11.91 -14.70 2.47
C LEU A 18 12.90 -15.30 3.48
N GLU A 19 14.16 -15.39 3.10
CA GLU A 19 15.26 -15.68 4.01
C GLU A 19 15.93 -14.39 4.44
N CYS A 20 16.06 -14.21 5.75
CA CYS A 20 16.79 -13.11 6.35
C CYS A 20 18.12 -13.62 6.95
N GLU A 21 19.20 -12.88 6.68
CA GLU A 21 20.51 -13.03 7.28
C GLU A 21 21.03 -11.66 7.76
N GLY A 22 21.93 -11.66 8.74
CA GLY A 22 22.60 -10.45 9.23
C GLY A 22 22.05 -9.94 10.57
N ASN A 23 22.12 -8.63 10.78
CA ASN A 23 21.71 -7.95 12.01
C ASN A 23 21.16 -6.55 11.71
N GLU A 24 20.75 -5.81 12.75
CA GLU A 24 20.16 -4.47 12.62
C GLU A 24 21.00 -3.47 11.80
N GLN A 25 22.33 -3.61 11.75
CA GLN A 25 23.21 -2.69 11.02
C GLN A 25 23.41 -3.09 9.55
N SER A 26 23.21 -4.37 9.25
CA SER A 26 23.40 -4.95 7.93
C SER A 26 22.57 -6.24 7.84
N ALA A 27 21.42 -6.15 7.20
CA ALA A 27 20.53 -7.28 6.95
C ALA A 27 20.38 -7.50 5.44
N THR A 28 20.34 -8.77 5.03
CA THR A 28 20.05 -9.17 3.66
C THR A 28 18.83 -10.08 3.64
N PHE A 29 17.96 -9.83 2.66
CA PHE A 29 16.73 -10.58 2.46
C PHE A 29 16.76 -11.20 1.07
N ARG A 30 16.47 -12.49 0.97
CA ARG A 30 16.26 -13.20 -0.29
C ARG A 30 14.80 -13.61 -0.39
N VAL A 31 14.09 -13.15 -1.41
CA VAL A 31 12.67 -13.41 -1.62
C VAL A 31 12.50 -14.64 -2.51
N PHE A 32 11.98 -15.72 -1.93
CA PHE A 32 11.73 -16.99 -2.62
C PHE A 32 10.34 -17.08 -3.24
N GLY A 33 9.34 -16.43 -2.63
CA GLY A 33 8.00 -16.32 -3.18
C GLY A 33 7.38 -15.01 -2.75
N ASN A 34 6.60 -14.37 -3.62
CA ASN A 34 5.94 -13.09 -3.32
C ASN A 34 4.67 -12.94 -4.15
N VAL A 35 3.56 -13.38 -3.58
CA VAL A 35 2.27 -13.41 -4.27
C VAL A 35 1.36 -12.35 -3.67
N LEU A 36 0.78 -11.53 -4.55
CA LEU A 36 -0.10 -10.42 -4.20
C LEU A 36 -1.40 -10.51 -5.01
N LEU A 37 -2.53 -10.40 -4.32
CA LEU A 37 -3.84 -10.22 -4.92
C LEU A 37 -4.46 -8.90 -4.45
N SER A 38 -4.66 -7.98 -5.39
CA SER A 38 -5.36 -6.72 -5.16
C SER A 38 -6.87 -6.87 -5.39
N GLN A 39 -7.67 -6.29 -4.50
CA GLN A 39 -9.14 -6.25 -4.59
C GLN A 39 -9.65 -4.93 -5.20
N ILE A 40 -8.78 -4.10 -5.78
CA ILE A 40 -9.16 -2.77 -6.28
C ILE A 40 -10.39 -2.83 -7.22
N ASP A 41 -10.43 -3.77 -8.16
CA ASP A 41 -11.49 -3.85 -9.18
C ASP A 41 -12.88 -4.09 -8.59
N ILE A 42 -12.99 -4.84 -7.49
CA ILE A 42 -14.28 -5.10 -6.84
C ILE A 42 -14.71 -3.95 -5.92
N HIS A 43 -13.77 -3.12 -5.45
CA HIS A 43 -14.09 -1.94 -4.62
C HIS A 43 -14.45 -0.71 -5.45
N LYS A 44 -14.14 -0.71 -6.77
CA LYS A 44 -14.46 0.38 -7.71
C LYS A 44 -15.94 0.77 -7.70
N GLU A 45 -16.85 -0.20 -7.60
CA GLU A 45 -18.30 0.06 -7.61
C GLU A 45 -18.78 0.84 -6.37
N TYR A 46 -18.06 0.75 -5.25
CA TYR A 46 -18.37 1.45 -4.00
C TYR A 46 -17.66 2.81 -3.89
N GLY A 47 -16.69 3.08 -4.78
CA GLY A 47 -15.89 4.30 -4.75
C GLY A 47 -14.99 4.42 -3.50
N GLY A 48 -14.58 3.27 -2.95
CA GLY A 48 -13.78 3.12 -1.73
C GLY A 48 -13.81 1.68 -1.23
N VAL A 49 -12.88 1.33 -0.33
CA VAL A 49 -12.79 -0.03 0.23
C VAL A 49 -14.03 -0.34 1.09
N PHE A 50 -14.73 -1.43 0.78
CA PHE A 50 -15.85 -1.91 1.58
C PHE A 50 -15.40 -3.01 2.56
N PRO A 51 -15.35 -2.75 3.90
CA PRO A 51 -14.64 -3.63 4.83
C PRO A 51 -15.12 -5.09 4.89
N MET A 52 -16.44 -5.31 4.77
CA MET A 52 -17.00 -6.66 4.81
C MET A 52 -16.69 -7.45 3.53
N LEU A 53 -16.61 -6.76 2.39
CA LEU A 53 -16.17 -7.38 1.14
C LEU A 53 -14.68 -7.72 1.24
N ALA A 54 -13.86 -6.81 1.75
CA ALA A 54 -12.43 -7.04 1.93
C ALA A 54 -12.15 -8.25 2.83
N LYS A 55 -12.82 -8.34 3.99
CA LYS A 55 -12.80 -9.51 4.87
C LYS A 55 -13.05 -10.81 4.08
N ARG A 56 -14.15 -10.86 3.32
CA ARG A 56 -14.58 -12.06 2.61
C ARG A 56 -13.58 -12.47 1.54
N GLU A 57 -13.00 -11.51 0.82
CA GLU A 57 -12.02 -11.82 -0.22
C GLU A 57 -10.68 -12.26 0.36
N HIS A 58 -10.22 -11.74 1.51
CA HIS A 58 -9.07 -12.33 2.21
C HIS A 58 -9.32 -13.79 2.56
N ALA A 59 -10.49 -14.11 3.14
CA ALA A 59 -10.81 -15.47 3.58
C ALA A 59 -10.78 -16.47 2.42
N LYS A 60 -11.29 -16.08 1.24
CA LYS A 60 -11.29 -16.93 0.04
C LYS A 60 -9.91 -17.14 -0.57
N ASN A 61 -9.02 -16.14 -0.48
CA ASN A 61 -7.79 -16.11 -1.29
C ASN A 61 -6.53 -16.45 -0.50
N LEU A 62 -6.57 -16.49 0.83
CA LEU A 62 -5.37 -16.78 1.65
C LEU A 62 -4.76 -18.16 1.36
N VAL A 63 -5.58 -19.21 1.22
CA VAL A 63 -5.07 -20.56 0.90
C VAL A 63 -4.50 -20.62 -0.54
N PRO A 64 -5.22 -20.16 -1.59
CA PRO A 64 -4.65 -20.10 -2.94
C PRO A 64 -3.34 -19.29 -3.04
N ILE A 65 -3.25 -18.17 -2.33
CA ILE A 65 -2.05 -17.32 -2.30
C ILE A 65 -0.91 -18.01 -1.53
N LEU A 66 -1.23 -18.75 -0.47
CA LEU A 66 -0.24 -19.54 0.27
C LEU A 66 0.36 -20.63 -0.62
N GLU A 67 -0.49 -21.39 -1.32
CA GLU A 67 -0.07 -22.43 -2.26
C GLU A 67 0.84 -21.85 -3.35
N ALA A 68 0.41 -20.76 -3.98
CA ALA A 68 1.21 -20.08 -4.99
C ALA A 68 2.56 -19.58 -4.45
N ALA A 69 2.58 -19.00 -3.24
CA ALA A 69 3.83 -18.51 -2.64
C ALA A 69 4.78 -19.66 -2.27
N LEU A 70 4.25 -20.78 -1.77
CA LEU A 70 5.03 -21.99 -1.49
C LEU A 70 5.53 -22.65 -2.78
N GLU A 71 4.74 -22.65 -3.85
CA GLU A 71 5.15 -23.16 -5.17
C GLU A 71 6.28 -22.30 -5.76
N GLU A 72 6.16 -20.97 -5.74
CA GLU A 72 7.24 -20.05 -6.16
C GLU A 72 8.53 -20.28 -5.37
N ALA A 73 8.41 -20.57 -4.07
CA ALA A 73 9.53 -20.83 -3.19
C ALA A 73 10.10 -22.26 -3.26
N GLU A 74 9.54 -23.14 -4.10
CA GLU A 74 9.86 -24.56 -4.16
C GLU A 74 9.72 -25.28 -2.80
N LEU A 75 8.72 -24.88 -2.01
CA LEU A 75 8.41 -25.42 -0.68
C LEU A 75 7.04 -26.11 -0.60
N LEU A 76 6.28 -26.17 -1.70
CA LEU A 76 5.03 -26.92 -1.77
C LEU A 76 5.31 -28.38 -2.15
N HIS A 77 5.01 -29.29 -1.23
CA HIS A 77 5.13 -30.74 -1.44
C HIS A 77 3.84 -31.43 -1.00
N GLU A 78 3.33 -32.34 -1.83
CA GLU A 78 2.13 -33.13 -1.51
C GLU A 78 2.47 -34.22 -0.48
N ASP A 79 1.69 -34.28 0.60
CA ASP A 79 1.72 -35.39 1.55
C ASP A 79 0.34 -35.58 2.17
N ALA A 80 -0.24 -36.77 1.97
CA ALA A 80 -1.54 -37.11 2.53
C ALA A 80 -1.38 -37.44 4.02
N GLN A 81 -1.67 -36.45 4.87
CA GLN A 81 -1.56 -36.57 6.32
C GLN A 81 -2.94 -36.56 6.98
N ALA A 82 -3.17 -37.54 7.85
CA ALA A 82 -4.37 -37.54 8.70
C ALA A 82 -4.22 -36.47 9.80
N ILE A 83 -5.06 -35.43 9.76
CA ILE A 83 -5.16 -34.42 10.82
C ILE A 83 -5.84 -35.06 12.04
N SER A 84 -5.27 -34.88 13.24
CA SER A 84 -5.91 -35.35 14.47
C SER A 84 -7.24 -34.61 14.72
N GLU A 85 -8.21 -35.29 15.33
CA GLU A 85 -9.51 -34.68 15.67
C GLU A 85 -9.35 -33.46 16.60
N GLU A 86 -8.35 -33.47 17.48
CA GLU A 86 -8.05 -32.34 18.35
C GLU A 86 -7.56 -31.12 17.56
N ILE A 87 -6.67 -31.30 16.59
CA ILE A 87 -6.17 -30.22 15.73
C ILE A 87 -7.32 -29.71 14.85
N ARG A 88 -8.09 -30.61 14.22
CA ARG A 88 -9.26 -30.24 13.41
C ARG A 88 -10.24 -29.39 14.21
N ALA A 89 -10.60 -29.81 15.42
CA ALA A 89 -11.52 -29.06 16.29
C ALA A 89 -10.94 -27.70 16.71
N ALA A 90 -9.64 -27.61 16.98
CA ALA A 90 -8.98 -26.36 17.33
C ALA A 90 -8.99 -25.37 16.15
N ILE A 91 -8.71 -25.84 14.93
CA ILE A 91 -8.75 -25.03 13.71
C ILE A 91 -10.17 -24.57 13.38
N THR A 92 -11.15 -25.48 13.41
CA THR A 92 -12.56 -25.12 13.16
C THR A 92 -13.05 -24.06 14.14
N LYS A 93 -12.66 -24.15 15.41
CA LYS A 93 -12.99 -23.12 16.41
C LYS A 93 -12.28 -21.80 16.14
N LEU A 94 -11.01 -21.84 15.75
CA LEU A 94 -10.21 -20.63 15.49
C LEU A 94 -10.71 -19.86 14.26
N LEU A 95 -11.17 -20.56 13.23
CA LEU A 95 -11.63 -20.02 11.95
C LEU A 95 -13.17 -19.96 11.85
N GLU A 96 -13.91 -20.08 12.97
CA GLU A 96 -15.38 -20.17 12.98
C GLU A 96 -16.08 -18.96 12.32
N ARG A 97 -15.40 -17.82 12.25
CA ARG A 97 -15.90 -16.56 11.70
C ARG A 97 -15.53 -16.35 10.22
N GLU A 98 -14.76 -17.29 9.65
CA GLU A 98 -14.22 -17.27 8.30
C GLU A 98 -14.45 -18.65 7.64
N PRO A 99 -15.72 -19.09 7.43
CA PRO A 99 -16.00 -20.42 6.89
C PRO A 99 -15.41 -20.63 5.49
N GLU A 100 -15.35 -19.59 4.67
CA GLU A 100 -14.71 -19.63 3.34
C GLU A 100 -13.19 -19.89 3.40
N LEU A 101 -12.57 -19.70 4.57
CA LEU A 101 -11.17 -20.03 4.82
C LEU A 101 -11.01 -21.39 5.52
N CYS A 102 -11.91 -21.71 6.44
CA CYS A 102 -11.79 -22.90 7.29
C CYS A 102 -11.75 -24.21 6.49
N GLU A 103 -12.67 -24.39 5.53
CA GLU A 103 -12.73 -25.61 4.73
C GLU A 103 -11.50 -25.76 3.83
N PRO A 104 -11.14 -24.79 2.97
CA PRO A 104 -9.94 -24.88 2.15
C PRO A 104 -8.65 -25.06 2.96
N PHE A 105 -8.57 -24.46 4.15
CA PHE A 105 -7.40 -24.60 5.00
C PHE A 105 -7.26 -26.03 5.56
N LEU A 106 -8.36 -26.65 5.98
CA LEU A 106 -8.35 -28.04 6.46
C LEU A 106 -7.97 -29.01 5.34
N ASP A 107 -8.42 -28.76 4.11
CA ASP A 107 -8.06 -29.56 2.94
C ASP A 107 -6.55 -29.41 2.66
N PHE A 108 -6.07 -28.17 2.55
CA PHE A 108 -4.65 -27.86 2.32
C PHE A 108 -3.71 -28.56 3.31
N ILE A 109 -3.96 -28.46 4.62
CA ILE A 109 -3.07 -29.08 5.62
C ILE A 109 -3.19 -30.62 5.67
N SER A 110 -4.22 -31.22 5.07
CA SER A 110 -4.34 -32.68 4.94
C SER A 110 -3.62 -33.25 3.72
N GLU A 111 -3.30 -32.38 2.75
CA GLU A 111 -2.72 -32.76 1.46
C GLU A 111 -1.29 -32.24 1.25
N SER A 112 -0.78 -31.40 2.16
CA SER A 112 0.56 -30.79 2.07
C SER A 112 1.48 -31.18 3.21
N GLU A 113 2.77 -31.36 2.88
CA GLU A 113 3.83 -31.47 3.87
C GLU A 113 4.04 -30.12 4.58
N ARG A 114 4.44 -30.16 5.85
CA ARG A 114 4.89 -28.96 6.59
C ARG A 114 6.11 -28.34 5.89
N PRO A 115 6.02 -27.10 5.37
CA PRO A 115 7.10 -26.49 4.64
C PRO A 115 8.27 -26.10 5.56
N ALA A 116 9.46 -25.98 4.97
CA ALA A 116 10.69 -25.57 5.66
C ALA A 116 10.70 -24.05 5.96
N ILE A 117 9.81 -23.62 6.86
CA ILE A 117 9.68 -22.25 7.38
C ILE A 117 10.13 -22.22 8.84
N ASP A 118 10.82 -21.16 9.27
CA ASP A 118 11.28 -21.02 10.66
C ASP A 118 10.31 -20.22 11.53
N VAL A 119 9.63 -19.22 10.95
CA VAL A 119 8.73 -18.31 11.65
C VAL A 119 7.62 -17.80 10.72
N ILE A 120 6.46 -17.51 11.30
CA ILE A 120 5.34 -16.86 10.61
C ILE A 120 5.25 -15.42 11.12
N ALA A 121 5.24 -14.45 10.22
CA ALA A 121 5.03 -13.04 10.50
C ALA A 121 3.68 -12.61 9.91
N VAL A 122 2.90 -11.83 10.67
CA VAL A 122 1.59 -11.34 10.21
C VAL A 122 1.37 -9.90 10.63
N THR A 123 0.83 -9.10 9.73
CA THR A 123 0.42 -7.73 10.04
C THR A 123 -0.69 -7.73 11.07
N ALA A 124 -0.42 -7.12 12.23
CA ALA A 124 -1.37 -7.02 13.35
C ALA A 124 -2.07 -5.66 13.42
N GLY A 125 -1.59 -4.67 12.66
CA GLY A 125 -2.19 -3.35 12.52
C GLY A 125 -1.14 -2.26 12.25
N PRO A 126 -1.56 -1.00 12.04
CA PRO A 126 -2.95 -0.57 11.85
C PRO A 126 -3.57 -1.12 10.56
N GLY A 127 -4.89 -1.03 10.43
CA GLY A 127 -5.64 -1.54 9.28
C GLY A 127 -7.13 -1.69 9.57
N LEU A 128 -7.89 -2.18 8.59
CA LEU A 128 -9.29 -2.53 8.75
C LEU A 128 -9.42 -3.75 9.66
N GLU A 129 -10.00 -3.56 10.84
CA GLU A 129 -10.17 -4.64 11.82
C GLU A 129 -10.77 -5.93 11.23
N PRO A 130 -11.84 -5.90 10.40
CA PRO A 130 -12.39 -7.11 9.79
C PRO A 130 -11.42 -7.84 8.87
N ALA A 131 -10.49 -7.13 8.22
CA ALA A 131 -9.50 -7.69 7.30
C ALA A 131 -8.30 -8.27 8.08
N LEU A 132 -7.78 -7.51 9.05
CA LEU A 132 -6.67 -7.91 9.91
C LEU A 132 -6.94 -9.25 10.61
N TRP A 133 -8.14 -9.43 11.17
CA TRP A 133 -8.48 -10.65 11.90
C TRP A 133 -8.44 -11.92 11.02
N VAL A 134 -8.69 -11.82 9.72
CA VAL A 134 -8.59 -12.96 8.81
C VAL A 134 -7.14 -13.43 8.71
N GLY A 135 -6.21 -12.53 8.40
CA GLY A 135 -4.78 -12.86 8.34
C GLY A 135 -4.23 -13.32 9.69
N ILE A 136 -4.61 -12.66 10.79
CA ILE A 136 -4.16 -13.04 12.14
C ILE A 136 -4.64 -14.45 12.52
N ASN A 137 -5.91 -14.78 12.27
CA ASN A 137 -6.45 -16.11 12.58
C ASN A 137 -5.84 -17.18 11.68
N PHE A 138 -5.64 -16.89 10.40
CA PHE A 138 -4.93 -17.75 9.46
C PHE A 138 -3.49 -18.03 9.91
N ALA A 139 -2.74 -17.00 10.29
CA ALA A 139 -1.37 -17.13 10.77
C ALA A 139 -1.30 -17.93 12.09
N LYS A 140 -2.27 -17.77 12.99
CA LYS A 140 -2.39 -18.59 14.20
C LYS A 140 -2.70 -20.05 13.87
N ALA A 141 -3.55 -20.31 12.88
CA ALA A 141 -3.89 -21.65 12.42
C ALA A 141 -2.64 -22.36 11.87
N LEU A 142 -1.89 -21.68 10.99
CA LEU A 142 -0.60 -22.15 10.48
C LEU A 142 0.41 -22.39 11.61
N ALA A 143 0.56 -21.44 12.53
CA ALA A 143 1.48 -21.57 13.66
C ALA A 143 1.15 -22.77 14.56
N LEU A 144 -0.14 -23.09 14.74
CA LEU A 144 -0.60 -24.25 15.49
C LEU A 144 -0.25 -25.56 14.77
N VAL A 145 -0.60 -25.67 13.48
CA VAL A 145 -0.40 -26.91 12.69
C VAL A 145 1.07 -27.16 12.44
N TRP A 146 1.80 -26.11 12.08
CA TRP A 146 3.22 -26.19 11.80
C TRP A 146 4.08 -25.95 13.02
N ASP A 147 3.56 -25.87 14.25
CA ASP A 147 4.35 -25.65 15.48
C ASP A 147 5.51 -24.66 15.27
N LYS A 148 5.18 -23.44 14.80
CA LYS A 148 6.14 -22.36 14.50
C LYS A 148 5.87 -21.13 15.36
N PRO A 149 6.93 -20.37 15.72
CA PRO A 149 6.76 -19.06 16.30
C PRO A 149 5.92 -18.15 15.40
N LEU A 150 5.08 -17.31 16.03
CA LEU A 150 4.27 -16.29 15.37
C LEU A 150 4.72 -14.91 15.83
N VAL A 151 4.99 -14.02 14.87
CA VAL A 151 5.44 -12.64 15.09
C VAL A 151 4.38 -11.68 14.58
N ALA A 152 3.93 -10.78 15.45
CA ALA A 152 3.05 -9.68 15.07
C ALA A 152 3.89 -8.54 14.48
N VAL A 153 3.51 -8.03 13.31
CA VAL A 153 4.20 -6.95 12.60
C VAL A 153 3.32 -5.71 12.56
N ASN A 154 3.93 -4.54 12.74
CA ASN A 154 3.25 -3.27 12.51
C ASN A 154 3.32 -2.91 11.01
N HIS A 155 2.16 -2.65 10.40
CA HIS A 155 2.05 -2.33 8.97
C HIS A 155 2.90 -1.12 8.57
N MET A 156 2.88 -0.07 9.38
CA MET A 156 3.61 1.18 9.11
C MET A 156 5.12 0.99 9.30
N GLU A 157 5.54 0.16 10.25
CA GLU A 157 6.95 -0.24 10.41
C GLU A 157 7.44 -0.98 9.16
N GLY A 158 6.62 -1.88 8.60
CA GLY A 158 6.88 -2.55 7.34
C GLY A 158 7.17 -1.56 6.21
N HIS A 159 6.35 -0.52 6.06
CA HIS A 159 6.57 0.55 5.06
C HIS A 159 7.88 1.32 5.27
N ILE A 160 8.22 1.67 6.52
CA ILE A 160 9.48 2.37 6.82
C ILE A 160 10.67 1.49 6.41
N LEU A 161 10.67 0.21 6.81
CA LEU A 161 11.78 -0.70 6.54
C LEU A 161 11.91 -1.05 5.05
N ALA A 162 10.78 -1.20 4.35
CA ALA A 162 10.77 -1.41 2.91
C ALA A 162 11.42 -0.24 2.15
N ALA A 163 11.17 1.00 2.57
CA ALA A 163 11.78 2.19 1.95
C ALA A 163 13.30 2.30 2.20
N LEU A 164 13.83 1.62 3.25
CA LEU A 164 15.26 1.54 3.53
C LEU A 164 15.95 0.40 2.78
N ALA A 165 15.18 -0.58 2.28
CA ALA A 165 15.71 -1.69 1.52
C ALA A 165 16.18 -1.24 0.13
N ARG A 166 17.35 -1.74 -0.27
CA ARG A 166 17.90 -1.54 -1.61
C ARG A 166 17.97 -2.86 -2.33
N GLN A 167 17.52 -2.88 -3.58
CA GLN A 167 17.72 -4.03 -4.44
C GLN A 167 19.19 -4.07 -4.89
N GLU A 168 19.82 -5.23 -4.81
CA GLU A 168 21.16 -5.41 -5.38
C GLU A 168 21.07 -5.24 -6.90
N ALA A 169 21.84 -4.31 -7.47
CA ALA A 169 21.80 -4.05 -8.89
C ALA A 169 22.19 -5.33 -9.66
N GLN A 170 21.21 -5.91 -10.37
CA GLN A 170 21.48 -6.98 -11.33
C GLN A 170 22.54 -6.47 -12.30
N SER A 171 23.64 -7.21 -12.42
CA SER A 171 24.70 -6.89 -13.38
C SER A 171 24.07 -6.82 -14.76
N THR A 172 24.24 -5.67 -15.41
CA THR A 172 23.82 -5.37 -16.78
C THR A 172 24.48 -6.33 -17.77
N LYS A 173 23.89 -7.52 -17.92
CA LYS A 173 24.03 -8.33 -19.12
C LYS A 173 22.63 -8.58 -19.63
N HIS A 174 22.43 -8.21 -20.89
CA HIS A 174 21.20 -8.39 -21.67
C HIS A 174 20.84 -9.88 -21.78
N GLU A 175 20.28 -10.44 -20.71
CA GLU A 175 19.57 -11.72 -20.73
C GLU A 175 18.18 -11.45 -20.16
N GLU A 176 17.15 -11.98 -20.82
CA GLU A 176 15.78 -11.93 -20.31
C GLU A 176 15.77 -12.48 -18.88
N PRO A 177 15.06 -11.85 -17.93
CA PRO A 177 15.04 -12.33 -16.56
C PRO A 177 14.46 -13.75 -16.55
N ASN A 178 15.32 -14.74 -16.30
CA ASN A 178 14.85 -16.07 -15.95
C ASN A 178 14.01 -15.93 -14.68
N LYS A 179 12.81 -16.53 -14.66
CA LYS A 179 11.90 -16.60 -13.50
C LYS A 179 12.53 -17.19 -12.21
N SER A 180 13.81 -17.57 -12.24
CA SER A 180 14.55 -18.24 -11.18
C SER A 180 15.55 -17.33 -10.44
N GLU A 181 15.71 -16.05 -10.80
CA GLU A 181 16.56 -15.16 -10.00
C GLU A 181 15.79 -14.65 -8.77
N THR A 182 16.09 -15.26 -7.62
CA THR A 182 15.62 -14.84 -6.29
C THR A 182 15.96 -13.37 -6.06
N GLU A 183 14.94 -12.53 -5.87
CA GLU A 183 15.15 -11.11 -5.58
C GLU A 183 15.92 -10.96 -4.27
N LYS A 184 16.99 -10.16 -4.30
CA LYS A 184 17.83 -9.89 -3.14
C LYS A 184 17.77 -8.42 -2.74
N LEU A 185 17.38 -8.20 -1.50
CA LEU A 185 17.27 -6.89 -0.86
C LEU A 185 18.30 -6.78 0.26
N GLU A 186 18.79 -5.58 0.49
CA GLU A 186 19.71 -5.27 1.59
C GLU A 186 19.32 -3.99 2.31
N ILE A 187 19.43 -4.00 3.63
CA ILE A 187 19.37 -2.82 4.49
C ILE A 187 20.73 -2.70 5.16
N ARG A 188 21.53 -1.72 4.74
CA ARG A 188 22.87 -1.46 5.28
C ARG A 188 23.18 0.03 5.32
N ASP A 189 24.10 0.40 6.20
CA ASP A 189 24.66 1.77 6.30
C ASP A 189 23.58 2.87 6.51
N VAL A 190 22.49 2.53 7.21
CA VAL A 190 21.42 3.48 7.55
C VAL A 190 21.92 4.45 8.60
N LYS A 191 21.93 5.74 8.28
CA LYS A 191 22.29 6.81 9.22
C LYS A 191 21.08 7.22 10.04
N MET A 192 21.17 7.07 11.36
CA MET A 192 20.14 7.50 12.30
C MET A 192 20.35 8.97 12.73
N PRO A 193 19.29 9.71 13.10
CA PRO A 193 17.88 9.30 13.02
C PRO A 193 17.35 9.31 11.57
N VAL A 194 16.30 8.55 11.31
CA VAL A 194 15.57 8.55 10.03
C VAL A 194 14.25 9.28 10.21
N LEU A 195 13.96 10.21 9.30
CA LEU A 195 12.65 10.84 9.19
C LEU A 195 11.86 10.13 8.09
N ALA A 196 10.73 9.53 8.44
CA ALA A 196 9.84 8.84 7.52
C ALA A 196 8.57 9.65 7.29
N LEU A 197 8.26 9.95 6.02
CA LEU A 197 6.98 10.50 5.59
C LEU A 197 6.13 9.34 5.08
N LEU A 198 5.12 8.95 5.85
CA LEU A 198 4.23 7.84 5.53
C LEU A 198 2.95 8.36 4.90
N ILE A 199 2.77 8.05 3.63
CA ILE A 199 1.64 8.51 2.82
C ILE A 199 0.96 7.30 2.19
N SER A 200 -0.32 7.11 2.52
CA SER A 200 -1.19 6.10 1.93
C SER A 200 -2.61 6.65 1.73
N GLY A 201 -3.54 5.77 1.33
CA GLY A 201 -4.97 6.10 1.29
C GLY A 201 -5.51 6.59 2.65
N GLY A 202 -5.08 5.95 3.74
CA GLY A 202 -5.59 6.21 5.10
C GLY A 202 -4.61 6.88 6.06
N HIS A 203 -3.34 7.03 5.70
CA HIS A 203 -2.31 7.60 6.58
C HIS A 203 -1.60 8.78 5.91
N THR A 204 -1.34 9.82 6.70
CA THR A 204 -0.40 10.88 6.35
C THR A 204 0.29 11.32 7.62
N GLU A 205 1.47 10.73 7.84
CA GLU A 205 2.18 10.82 9.10
C GLU A 205 3.65 11.16 8.85
N LEU A 206 4.23 11.87 9.79
CA LEU A 206 5.64 12.17 9.87
C LEU A 206 6.17 11.49 11.13
N VAL A 207 7.05 10.50 10.95
CA VAL A 207 7.54 9.63 12.01
C VAL A 207 9.06 9.73 12.08
N LEU A 208 9.58 10.02 13.26
CA LEU A 208 11.01 10.04 13.56
C LEU A 208 11.43 8.70 14.14
N MET A 209 12.22 7.93 13.39
CA MET A 209 12.89 6.73 13.89
C MET A 209 14.24 7.15 14.50
N LYS A 210 14.31 7.23 15.83
CA LYS A 210 15.52 7.68 16.56
C LYS A 210 16.64 6.65 16.52
N LYS A 211 16.25 5.40 16.67
CA LYS A 211 17.06 4.18 16.61
C LYS A 211 16.18 3.07 16.02
N TRP A 212 16.78 1.93 15.70
CA TRP A 212 16.02 0.77 15.25
C TRP A 212 14.86 0.46 16.19
N LEU A 213 13.67 0.32 15.61
CA LEU A 213 12.43 -0.02 16.30
C LEU A 213 11.99 1.00 17.38
N GLU A 214 12.57 2.22 17.39
CA GLU A 214 12.19 3.32 18.30
C GLU A 214 11.62 4.50 17.49
N TYR A 215 10.29 4.59 17.46
CA TYR A 215 9.54 5.56 16.65
C TYR A 215 8.87 6.63 17.51
N GLU A 216 8.91 7.88 17.02
CA GLU A 216 8.14 9.01 17.56
C GLU A 216 7.28 9.60 16.45
N LEU A 217 5.96 9.63 16.64
CA LEU A 217 5.05 10.37 15.76
C LEU A 217 5.24 11.86 16.01
N ILE A 218 5.80 12.58 15.04
CA ILE A 218 6.08 14.02 15.17
C ILE A 218 5.00 14.89 14.52
N GLY A 219 4.24 14.36 13.57
CA GLY A 219 3.11 15.04 12.96
C GLY A 219 2.19 14.07 12.23
N GLN A 220 0.92 14.41 12.12
CA GLN A 220 -0.07 13.64 11.38
C GLN A 220 -1.12 14.53 10.75
N THR A 221 -1.88 14.02 9.79
CA THR A 221 -3.08 14.72 9.32
C THR A 221 -4.08 14.88 10.46
N ARG A 222 -4.70 16.06 10.54
CA ARG A 222 -5.80 16.35 11.48
C ARG A 222 -7.17 16.03 10.89
N ASP A 223 -7.23 15.71 9.60
CA ASP A 223 -8.46 15.45 8.86
C ASP A 223 -8.28 14.35 7.81
N ASP A 224 -8.46 14.65 6.53
CA ASP A 224 -8.31 13.67 5.44
C ASP A 224 -6.83 13.29 5.31
N ALA A 225 -6.53 12.00 5.11
CA ALA A 225 -5.22 11.60 4.60
C ALA A 225 -5.05 12.13 3.17
N VAL A 226 -3.81 12.26 2.72
CA VAL A 226 -3.52 12.79 1.38
C VAL A 226 -4.06 11.88 0.29
N GLY A 227 -3.92 10.55 0.41
CA GLY A 227 -4.50 9.61 -0.57
C GLY A 227 -6.02 9.72 -0.64
N GLU A 228 -6.70 9.80 0.51
CA GLU A 228 -8.15 10.08 0.57
C GLU A 228 -8.52 11.43 -0.06
N ALA A 229 -7.71 12.47 0.10
CA ALA A 229 -7.93 13.76 -0.55
C ALA A 229 -7.83 13.64 -2.09
N PHE A 230 -6.86 12.88 -2.60
CA PHE A 230 -6.75 12.56 -4.03
C PHE A 230 -7.99 11.84 -4.54
N ASP A 231 -8.47 10.81 -3.84
CA ASP A 231 -9.66 10.05 -4.24
C ASP A 231 -10.93 10.91 -4.22
N LYS A 232 -11.09 11.76 -3.19
CA LYS A 232 -12.23 12.67 -3.10
C LYS A 232 -12.23 13.71 -4.23
N VAL A 233 -11.06 14.26 -4.58
CA VAL A 233 -10.93 15.22 -5.69
C VAL A 233 -11.15 14.53 -7.04
N ALA A 234 -10.60 13.34 -7.24
CA ALA A 234 -10.83 12.53 -8.43
C ALA A 234 -12.33 12.28 -8.66
N ARG A 235 -13.05 11.89 -7.62
CA ARG A 235 -14.51 11.71 -7.67
C ARG A 235 -15.25 12.99 -8.03
N MET A 236 -14.83 14.15 -7.51
CA MET A 236 -15.42 15.44 -7.88
C MET A 236 -15.18 15.83 -9.34
N LEU A 237 -14.08 15.35 -9.93
CA LEU A 237 -13.76 15.51 -11.35
C LEU A 237 -14.33 14.40 -12.24
N GLU A 238 -15.16 13.51 -11.67
CA GLU A 238 -15.78 12.36 -12.35
C GLU A 238 -14.75 11.36 -12.89
N LEU A 239 -13.64 11.17 -12.17
CA LEU A 239 -12.59 10.20 -12.49
C LEU A 239 -12.82 8.86 -11.78
N PRO A 240 -12.30 7.74 -12.31
CA PRO A 240 -12.43 6.44 -11.68
C PRO A 240 -11.68 6.34 -10.34
N TYR A 241 -12.11 5.39 -9.50
CA TYR A 241 -11.39 4.96 -8.29
C TYR A 241 -10.40 3.82 -8.64
N PRO A 242 -9.23 3.72 -7.96
CA PRO A 242 -8.62 4.73 -7.09
C PRO A 242 -8.20 5.97 -7.89
N GLY A 243 -8.40 7.14 -7.30
CA GLY A 243 -8.36 8.43 -7.97
C GLY A 243 -6.96 9.02 -8.12
N GLY A 244 -6.04 8.69 -7.21
CA GLY A 244 -4.66 9.18 -7.20
C GLY A 244 -3.95 9.10 -8.57
N PRO A 245 -3.88 7.92 -9.21
CA PRO A 245 -3.23 7.76 -10.51
C PRO A 245 -3.84 8.64 -11.62
N TYR A 246 -5.16 8.82 -11.63
CA TYR A 246 -5.84 9.63 -12.65
C TYR A 246 -5.59 11.13 -12.46
N ILE A 247 -5.59 11.62 -11.22
CA ILE A 247 -5.22 13.01 -10.91
C ILE A 247 -3.79 13.27 -11.35
N SER A 248 -2.86 12.36 -11.01
CA SER A 248 -1.46 12.56 -11.37
C SER A 248 -1.24 12.52 -12.87
N ALA A 249 -1.93 11.62 -13.60
CA ALA A 249 -1.89 11.59 -15.06
C ALA A 249 -2.41 12.89 -15.70
N LEU A 250 -3.50 13.47 -15.19
CA LEU A 250 -4.02 14.76 -15.66
C LEU A 250 -3.07 15.92 -15.32
N ALA A 251 -2.44 15.89 -14.15
CA ALA A 251 -1.44 16.86 -13.73
C ALA A 251 -0.21 16.83 -14.66
N GLU A 252 0.26 15.62 -14.98
CA GLU A 252 1.37 15.36 -15.91
C GLU A 252 1.05 15.89 -17.33
N MET A 253 -0.16 15.67 -17.82
CA MET A 253 -0.61 16.24 -19.10
C MET A 253 -0.57 17.77 -19.06
N SER A 254 -1.08 18.39 -17.99
CA SER A 254 -1.04 19.85 -17.83
C SER A 254 0.39 20.42 -17.86
N ARG A 255 1.35 19.72 -17.24
CA ARG A 255 2.77 20.12 -17.26
C ARG A 255 3.34 20.09 -18.69
N LYS A 256 3.10 19.01 -19.42
CA LYS A 256 3.55 18.84 -20.82
C LYS A 256 2.95 19.88 -21.76
N ASP A 257 1.65 20.17 -21.60
CA ASP A 257 0.97 21.19 -22.40
C ASP A 257 1.59 22.58 -22.15
N ALA A 258 1.95 22.91 -20.90
CA ALA A 258 2.61 24.16 -20.56
C ALA A 258 4.02 24.30 -21.16
N GLU A 259 4.81 23.23 -21.19
CA GLU A 259 6.14 23.20 -21.81
C GLU A 259 6.07 23.42 -23.34
N GLN A 260 5.12 22.76 -24.02
CA GLN A 260 4.93 22.92 -25.47
C GLN A 260 4.48 24.34 -25.85
N THR A 261 3.64 24.96 -25.02
CA THR A 261 3.16 26.34 -25.25
C THR A 261 4.25 27.39 -25.04
N GLN A 262 5.26 27.13 -24.20
CA GLN A 262 6.40 28.02 -24.03
C GLN A 262 7.38 27.99 -25.21
N THR A 263 7.41 26.89 -25.97
CA THR A 263 8.25 26.77 -27.18
C THR A 263 7.62 27.35 -28.45
N SER A 264 6.32 27.67 -28.42
CA SER A 264 5.56 28.18 -29.58
C SER A 264 5.17 29.65 -29.34
N ALA A 265 5.96 30.60 -29.85
CA ALA A 265 5.78 32.03 -29.63
C ALA A 265 4.62 32.69 -30.42
N GLU A 266 3.52 31.99 -30.68
CA GLU A 266 2.34 32.55 -31.34
C GLU A 266 1.07 32.16 -30.57
N LYS A 267 0.58 33.06 -29.72
CA LYS A 267 -0.77 32.94 -29.13
C LYS A 267 -1.79 33.55 -30.07
N ASP A 268 -2.73 32.75 -30.57
CA ASP A 268 -3.98 33.27 -31.14
C ASP A 268 -4.77 33.96 -30.01
N PRO A 269 -5.14 35.25 -30.14
CA PRO A 269 -5.91 35.98 -29.13
C PRO A 269 -7.29 35.39 -28.82
N ARG A 270 -7.77 34.43 -29.61
CA ARG A 270 -9.11 33.81 -29.49
C ARG A 270 -9.15 32.55 -28.61
N ASP A 271 -8.01 32.02 -28.15
CA ASP A 271 -7.94 30.92 -27.17
C ASP A 271 -8.27 31.35 -25.72
N SER A 272 -8.89 32.51 -25.56
CA SER A 272 -9.31 33.06 -24.27
C SER A 272 -10.54 32.39 -23.65
N ALA A 273 -10.94 31.20 -24.11
CA ALA A 273 -12.21 30.57 -23.73
C ALA A 273 -12.13 29.70 -22.46
N SER A 274 -10.95 29.44 -21.92
CA SER A 274 -10.79 28.79 -20.61
C SER A 274 -11.04 29.82 -19.50
N VAL A 275 -12.06 29.58 -18.67
CA VAL A 275 -12.38 30.41 -17.50
C VAL A 275 -11.30 30.24 -16.42
N LEU A 276 -10.67 29.06 -16.39
CA LEU A 276 -9.61 28.68 -15.46
C LEU A 276 -8.26 28.55 -16.19
N ARG A 277 -7.60 29.68 -16.44
CA ARG A 277 -6.20 29.66 -16.91
C ARG A 277 -5.30 29.05 -15.83
N SER A 278 -4.40 28.13 -16.21
CA SER A 278 -3.52 27.44 -15.24
C SER A 278 -2.71 28.40 -14.36
N SER A 279 -2.31 29.56 -14.89
CA SER A 279 -1.54 30.57 -14.14
C SER A 279 -2.37 31.38 -13.13
N ALA A 280 -3.70 31.37 -13.22
CA ALA A 280 -4.59 32.11 -12.33
C ALA A 280 -5.24 31.21 -11.27
N LEU A 281 -5.21 29.89 -11.47
CA LEU A 281 -5.75 28.94 -10.52
C LEU A 281 -4.76 28.74 -9.38
N ARG A 282 -5.15 29.13 -8.16
CA ARG A 282 -4.36 28.88 -6.95
C ARG A 282 -5.24 28.30 -5.85
N LEU A 283 -4.93 27.08 -5.43
CA LEU A 283 -5.60 26.42 -4.32
C LEU A 283 -4.94 26.78 -2.98
N PRO A 284 -5.61 26.64 -1.83
CA PRO A 284 -4.95 26.86 -0.54
C PRO A 284 -3.84 25.82 -0.30
N ARG A 285 -2.83 26.16 0.50
CA ARG A 285 -1.87 25.20 1.09
C ARG A 285 -2.11 25.14 2.59
N PRO A 286 -3.08 24.33 3.07
CA PRO A 286 -3.45 24.36 4.48
C PRO A 286 -2.27 23.98 5.37
N MET A 287 -2.16 24.66 6.51
CA MET A 287 -1.13 24.42 7.53
C MET A 287 0.33 24.57 7.07
N ILE A 288 0.61 25.06 5.86
CA ILE A 288 2.00 25.15 5.35
C ILE A 288 2.91 26.02 6.22
N ASP A 289 2.37 27.10 6.79
CA ASP A 289 3.07 28.04 7.67
C ASP A 289 2.79 27.80 9.17
N SER A 290 2.17 26.67 9.54
CA SER A 290 1.96 26.36 10.96
C SER A 290 3.26 25.91 11.63
N ASP A 291 3.40 26.23 12.92
CA ASP A 291 4.53 25.83 13.76
C ASP A 291 4.52 24.33 14.16
N THR A 292 3.55 23.57 13.68
CA THR A 292 3.40 22.13 13.94
C THR A 292 3.79 21.30 12.72
N CYS A 293 4.22 20.05 12.91
CA CYS A 293 4.45 19.11 11.80
C CYS A 293 3.15 18.44 11.27
N ASP A 294 1.99 18.86 11.78
CA ASP A 294 0.70 18.32 11.38
C ASP A 294 0.28 18.79 9.97
N PHE A 295 -0.59 17.99 9.35
CA PHE A 295 -1.16 18.22 8.03
C PHE A 295 -2.67 18.48 8.07
N SER A 296 -3.21 19.07 7.00
CA SER A 296 -4.65 19.18 6.75
C SER A 296 -4.89 19.23 5.24
N PHE A 297 -5.80 18.39 4.74
CA PHE A 297 -6.15 18.32 3.31
C PHE A 297 -7.66 18.49 3.07
N ALA A 298 -8.51 18.41 4.09
CA ALA A 298 -9.95 18.61 3.94
C ALA A 298 -10.32 20.01 3.42
N GLY A 299 -9.54 21.04 3.80
CA GLY A 299 -9.69 22.40 3.28
C GLY A 299 -9.38 22.52 1.79
N LEU A 300 -8.41 21.75 1.30
CA LEU A 300 -8.02 21.71 -0.11
C LEU A 300 -9.12 21.08 -0.97
N LYS A 301 -9.64 19.94 -0.55
CA LYS A 301 -10.85 19.32 -1.14
C LYS A 301 -12.03 20.31 -1.20
N THR A 302 -12.25 21.03 -0.11
CA THR A 302 -13.36 21.99 -0.02
C THR A 302 -13.20 23.15 -1.01
N ALA A 303 -11.97 23.65 -1.20
CA ALA A 303 -11.68 24.66 -2.21
C ALA A 303 -11.96 24.16 -3.63
N VAL A 304 -11.59 22.92 -3.97
CA VAL A 304 -11.93 22.29 -5.25
C VAL A 304 -13.44 22.19 -5.43
N LEU A 305 -14.18 21.73 -4.41
CA LEU A 305 -15.64 21.65 -4.45
C LEU A 305 -16.29 23.01 -4.76
N TYR A 306 -15.86 24.09 -4.10
CA TYR A 306 -16.40 25.42 -4.35
C TYR A 306 -16.05 25.94 -5.74
N LEU A 307 -14.85 25.64 -6.23
CA LEU A 307 -14.44 25.98 -7.59
C LEU A 307 -15.35 25.32 -8.63
N LEU A 308 -15.67 24.04 -8.46
CA LEU A 308 -16.59 23.31 -9.35
C LEU A 308 -18.03 23.81 -9.24
N LYS A 309 -18.49 24.16 -8.03
CA LYS A 309 -19.83 24.74 -7.83
C LYS A 309 -19.99 26.09 -8.52
N ASN A 310 -18.95 26.93 -8.50
CA ASN A 310 -18.96 28.23 -9.15
C ASN A 310 -18.76 28.13 -10.68
N ASN A 311 -18.26 26.99 -11.17
CA ASN A 311 -18.01 26.73 -12.58
C ASN A 311 -18.64 25.37 -12.97
N PRO A 312 -19.97 25.26 -13.10
CA PRO A 312 -20.67 23.98 -13.23
C PRO A 312 -20.44 23.27 -14.57
N LYS A 313 -19.77 23.92 -15.53
CA LYS A 313 -19.42 23.36 -16.84
C LYS A 313 -17.92 23.51 -17.05
N ILE A 314 -17.15 22.61 -16.45
CA ILE A 314 -15.73 22.50 -16.73
C ILE A 314 -15.49 21.57 -17.91
N ASN A 315 -14.53 21.91 -18.77
CA ASN A 315 -14.06 21.04 -19.85
C ASN A 315 -12.84 20.19 -19.41
N ASP A 316 -12.39 19.30 -20.28
CA ASP A 316 -11.26 18.39 -19.98
C ASP A 316 -9.94 19.13 -19.72
N GLU A 317 -9.70 20.27 -20.39
CA GLU A 317 -8.52 21.11 -20.14
C GLU A 317 -8.56 21.73 -18.74
N GLU A 318 -9.73 22.18 -18.29
CA GLU A 318 -9.91 22.72 -16.94
C GLU A 318 -9.76 21.62 -15.88
N LYS A 319 -10.19 20.38 -16.16
CA LYS A 319 -9.91 19.22 -15.29
C LYS A 319 -8.40 19.01 -15.12
N LYS A 320 -7.61 19.09 -16.21
CA LYS A 320 -6.14 19.00 -16.14
C LYS A 320 -5.53 20.10 -15.27
N HIS A 321 -5.95 21.35 -15.45
CA HIS A 321 -5.46 22.47 -14.64
C HIS A 321 -5.79 22.31 -13.15
N ILE A 322 -6.99 21.86 -12.82
CA ILE A 322 -7.40 21.61 -11.42
C ILE A 322 -6.57 20.47 -10.82
N ALA A 323 -6.40 19.37 -11.54
CA ALA A 323 -5.59 18.23 -11.08
C ALA A 323 -4.13 18.64 -10.81
N HIS A 324 -3.53 19.41 -11.73
CA HIS A 324 -2.18 19.93 -11.59
C HIS A 324 -2.02 20.84 -10.38
N GLU A 325 -2.90 21.83 -10.22
CA GLU A 325 -2.80 22.77 -9.10
C GLU A 325 -3.11 22.10 -7.75
N PHE A 326 -3.99 21.10 -7.72
CA PHE A 326 -4.24 20.28 -6.55
C PHE A 326 -2.99 19.48 -6.15
N GLU A 327 -2.36 18.78 -7.10
CA GLU A 327 -1.13 18.02 -6.87
C GLU A 327 0.01 18.94 -6.38
N ASN A 328 0.18 20.12 -6.98
CA ASN A 328 1.16 21.11 -6.53
C ASN A 328 0.86 21.62 -5.11
N ALA A 329 -0.39 21.92 -4.78
CA ALA A 329 -0.74 22.38 -3.44
C ALA A 329 -0.45 21.31 -2.36
N VAL A 330 -0.70 20.04 -2.68
CA VAL A 330 -0.31 18.91 -1.81
C VAL A 330 1.21 18.81 -1.69
N ALA A 331 1.92 18.77 -2.81
CA ALA A 331 3.37 18.62 -2.85
C ALA A 331 4.09 19.75 -2.11
N ASP A 332 3.63 21.00 -2.27
CA ASP A 332 4.14 22.18 -1.57
C ASP A 332 4.08 21.99 -0.04
N VAL A 333 2.95 21.49 0.49
CA VAL A 333 2.75 21.25 1.92
C VAL A 333 3.66 20.12 2.40
N LEU A 334 3.67 18.99 1.70
CA LEU A 334 4.50 17.83 2.06
C LEU A 334 5.99 18.17 2.05
N TRP A 335 6.45 18.88 1.02
CA TRP A 335 7.84 19.33 0.91
C TRP A 335 8.21 20.30 2.03
N LYS A 336 7.37 21.32 2.28
CA LYS A 336 7.66 22.32 3.32
C LYS A 336 7.75 21.72 4.72
N LYS A 337 6.96 20.68 5.02
CA LYS A 337 6.95 20.00 6.33
C LYS A 337 8.08 18.98 6.50
N THR A 338 8.77 18.62 5.42
CA THR A 338 9.85 17.60 5.44
C THR A 338 11.23 18.14 5.08
N SER A 339 11.35 19.45 4.76
CA SER A 339 12.61 20.10 4.34
C SER A 339 13.33 20.88 5.44
#